data_AF-A0A1W9X296-F1
#
_entry.id   AF-A0A1W9X296-F1
#
_cell.length_a   1.000
_cell.length_b   1.000
_cell.length_c   1.000
_cell.angle_alpha   90.00
_cell.angle_beta   90.00
_cell.angle_gamma   90.00
#
_symmetry.space_group_name_H-M   'P 1'
#
loop_
_entity.id
_entity.type
_entity.pdbx_description
1 polymer ?
#
loop_
_entity_poly.entity_id
_entity_poly.type
_entity_poly.pdbx_seq_one_letter_code
_entity_poly.pdbx_strand_id
1 'polypeptide(L)' 'MKLKSVTIENFRAIENIHLPLHQQLTVLVGENGTCKTSILDAISMVLG' A
#
# COMPACT_ATOMS: atom_id res chain seq x y z
N MET A 1 -6.39 -10.21 11.99
CA MET A 1 -4.95 -9.94 11.75
C MET A 1 -4.74 -8.43 11.64
N LYS A 2 -3.57 -7.88 11.98
CA LYS A 2 -3.30 -6.44 11.90
C LYS A 2 -1.93 -6.16 11.29
N LEU A 3 -1.91 -5.47 10.15
CA LEU A 3 -0.67 -5.14 9.45
C LEU A 3 0.09 -4.04 10.18
N LYS A 4 1.41 -4.19 10.26
CA LYS A 4 2.31 -3.18 10.86
C LYS A 4 2.99 -2.30 9.80
N SER A 5 3.31 -2.89 8.66
CA SER A 5 3.95 -2.23 7.53
C SER A 5 3.77 -3.08 6.28
N VAL A 6 3.93 -2.45 5.12
CA VAL A 6 4.01 -3.13 3.82
C VAL A 6 5.23 -2.63 3.08
N THR A 7 5.88 -3.53 2.36
CA THR A 7 6.93 -3.18 1.39
C THR A 7 6.46 -3.68 0.04
N ILE A 8 6.46 -2.80 -0.96
CA ILE A 8 6.02 -3.12 -2.32
C ILE A 8 7.16 -2.75 -3.26
N GLU A 9 7.56 -3.69 -4.10
CA GLU A 9 8.66 -3.53 -5.06
C GLU A 9 8.20 -4.00 -6.44
N ASN A 10 8.51 -3.21 -7.48
CA ASN A 10 8.22 -3.52 -8.88
C ASN A 10 6.76 -3.94 -9.15
N PHE A 11 5.80 -3.25 -8.53
CA PHE A 11 4.37 -3.53 -8.68
C PHE A 11 3.65 -2.36 -9.35
N ARG A 12 3.21 -2.57 -10.60
CA ARG A 12 2.63 -1.50 -11.45
C ARG A 12 3.62 -0.32 -11.53
N ALA A 13 3.16 0.90 -11.26
CA ALA A 13 3.99 2.11 -11.26
C ALA A 13 4.74 2.37 -9.93
N ILE A 14 4.73 1.41 -8.99
CA ILE A 14 5.50 1.49 -7.75
C ILE A 14 6.84 0.76 -7.95
N GLU A 15 7.94 1.52 -8.01
CA GLU A 15 9.30 0.95 -8.08
C GLU A 15 9.72 0.37 -6.74
N ASN A 16 9.67 1.18 -5.68
CA ASN A 16 9.93 0.76 -4.30
C ASN A 16 9.19 1.67 -3.32
N ILE A 17 8.45 1.08 -2.38
CA ILE A 17 7.90 1.81 -1.24
C ILE A 17 7.91 0.94 0.01
N HIS A 18 8.36 1.53 1.11
CA HIS A 18 8.12 1.02 2.45
C HIS A 18 7.09 1.91 3.15
N LEU A 19 5.95 1.34 3.53
CA LEU A 19 4.84 2.06 4.14
C LEU A 19 4.52 1.46 5.52
N PRO A 20 4.92 2.11 6.62
CA PRO A 20 4.43 1.76 7.95
C PRO A 20 2.94 2.08 8.05
N LEU A 21 2.19 1.18 8.68
CA LEU A 21 0.74 1.31 8.86
C LEU A 21 0.42 1.61 10.32
N HIS A 22 -0.36 2.66 10.53
CA HIS A 22 -0.80 3.04 11.86
C HIS A 22 -1.76 1.98 12.43
N GLN A 23 -1.70 1.77 13.74
CA GLN A 23 -2.49 0.77 14.43
C GLN A 23 -3.99 1.09 14.52
N GLN A 24 -4.46 2.26 14.10
CA GLN A 24 -5.90 2.56 14.09
C GLN A 24 -6.41 2.80 12.68
N LEU A 25 -5.86 3.81 12.02
CA LEU A 25 -6.24 4.20 10.67
C LEU A 25 -5.03 4.79 9.97
N THR A 26 -4.81 4.34 8.73
CA THR A 26 -3.86 4.97 7.80
C THR A 26 -4.68 5.55 6.65
N VAL A 27 -4.50 6.84 6.37
CA VAL A 27 -5.20 7.51 5.25
C VAL A 27 -4.19 7.75 4.14
N LEU A 28 -4.48 7.22 2.94
CA LEU A 28 -3.67 7.44 1.75
C LEU A 28 -4.23 8.65 0.99
N VAL A 29 -3.47 9.74 0.90
CA VAL A 29 -3.86 10.99 0.23
C VAL A 29 -2.93 11.28 -0.93
N GLY A 30 -3.49 11.77 -2.03
CA GLY A 30 -2.76 12.16 -3.24
C GLY A 30 -3.69 12.26 -4.44
N GLU A 31 -3.20 12.78 -5.56
CA GLU A 31 -3.99 12.94 -6.78
C GLU A 31 -4.33 11.62 -7.49
N ASN A 32 -5.28 11.63 -8.42
CA ASN A 32 -5.56 10.43 -9.22
C ASN A 32 -4.31 10.02 -10.00
N GLY A 33 -4.06 8.70 -10.06
CA GLY A 33 -2.85 8.17 -10.69
C GLY A 33 -1.63 8.05 -9.77
N THR A 34 -1.65 8.57 -8.54
CA THR A 34 -0.52 8.47 -7.60
C THR A 34 -0.39 7.12 -6.88
N CYS A 35 -0.78 6.02 -7.53
CA CYS A 35 -0.63 4.64 -7.02
C CYS A 35 -1.39 4.24 -5.75
N LYS A 36 -2.28 5.08 -5.19
CA LYS A 36 -3.06 4.73 -3.98
C LYS A 36 -3.83 3.40 -4.10
N THR A 37 -4.58 3.21 -5.20
CA THR A 37 -5.29 1.95 -5.46
C THR A 37 -4.32 0.79 -5.66
N SER A 38 -3.18 1.01 -6.31
CA SER A 38 -2.15 -0.02 -6.47
C SER A 38 -1.57 -0.50 -5.13
N ILE A 39 -1.44 0.37 -4.12
CA ILE A 39 -1.04 -0.05 -2.77
C ILE A 39 -2.08 -1.01 -2.18
N LEU A 40 -3.37 -0.67 -2.28
CA LEU A 40 -4.45 -1.53 -1.77
C LEU A 40 -4.52 -2.86 -2.52
N ASP A 41 -4.34 -2.85 -3.85
CA ASP A 41 -4.35 -4.06 -4.68
C ASP A 41 -3.19 -5.01 -4.32
N ALA A 42 -1.98 -4.47 -4.08
CA ALA A 42 -0.84 -5.25 -3.63
C ALA A 42 -1.11 -5.94 -2.29
N ILE A 43 -1.75 -5.22 -1.35
CA ILE A 43 -2.14 -5.78 -0.05
C ILE A 43 -3.20 -6.88 -0.23
N SER A 44 -4.23 -6.62 -1.03
CA SER A 44 -5.32 -7.59 -1.27
C SER A 44 -4.80 -8.87 -1.94
N MET A 45 -3.86 -8.77 -2.88
CA MET A 45 -3.29 -9.94 -3.57
C MET A 45 -2.60 -10.93 -2.62
N VAL A 46 -1.98 -10.44 -1.55
CA VAL A 46 -1.30 -11.29 -0.56
C VAL A 46 -2.28 -11.87 0.46
N LEU A 47 -3.34 -11.13 0.79
CA LEU A 47 -4.24 -11.48 1.90
C LEU A 47 -5.50 -12.23 1.49
N GLY A 48 -5.94 -12.14 0.22
CA GLY A 48 -7.14 -12.81 -0.30
C GLY A 48 -8.42 -12.10 0.08
#